data_AF-A0A8S1FBP5-F1
#
_entry.id   AF-A0A8S1FBP5-F1
#
_cell.length_a   1.000
_cell.length_b   1.000
_cell.length_c   1.000
_cell.angle_alpha   90.00
_cell.angle_beta   90.00
_cell.angle_gamma   90.00
#
_symmetry.space_group_name_H-M   'P 1'
#
loop_
_entity.id
_entity.type
_entity.pdbx_description
1 polymer ?
#
loop_
_entity_poly.entity_id
_entity_poly.type
_entity_poly.pdbx_seq_one_letter_code
_entity_poly.pdbx_strand_id
1 'polypeptide(L)'
;MVSINGNMPRFPVAALNDPTKQAEIYRYLETLKKDDSGWKKSIDAIINNNALSPEEHFLMLQVIEDFLQARYHHALPADKQIMRDFFIYYIKKFQGLPEDPPIFLTNKMAQIFALAFAADFPDKWNTFFQDLFFSQNFVDRKIAFFYLKVLLAIDSEVVDRDIQRTKNERERNVKIKDAMREICITQIAQSWTTIMNSVDNDTVQCLVLESIASYVDWIEVDLVANDTVMALVIDRLARASTSEAATNAVCGLLQKGMPADKKVGLTLTLMNVFRANGLLSITESSDEDDITRVGSLVNTLGLVLLDVYQK
;
A
#
# COMPACT_ATOMS: atom_id res chain seq x y z
N MET A 1 -36.63 -10.41 -5.78
CA MET A 1 -36.72 -9.22 -4.91
C MET A 1 -37.16 -9.66 -3.53
N VAL A 2 -36.22 -9.92 -2.63
CA VAL A 2 -36.51 -10.09 -1.21
C VAL A 2 -35.99 -8.82 -0.54
N SER A 3 -36.91 -7.97 -0.13
CA SER A 3 -36.59 -6.76 0.63
C SER A 3 -36.16 -7.20 2.02
N ILE A 4 -34.86 -7.18 2.31
CA ILE A 4 -34.33 -7.43 3.65
C ILE A 4 -34.41 -6.11 4.42
N ASN A 5 -35.61 -5.78 4.90
CA ASN A 5 -35.80 -4.71 5.88
C ASN A 5 -35.29 -5.20 7.25
N GLY A 6 -33.98 -5.19 7.42
CA GLY A 6 -33.33 -5.15 8.73
C GLY A 6 -32.64 -3.81 8.86
N ASN A 7 -33.37 -2.77 9.26
CA ASN A 7 -32.77 -1.47 9.54
C ASN A 7 -31.62 -1.69 10.53
N MET A 8 -30.39 -1.41 10.09
CA MET A 8 -29.24 -1.33 10.97
C MET A 8 -29.59 -0.37 12.12
N PRO A 9 -29.39 -0.74 13.39
CA PRO A 9 -29.54 0.22 14.47
C PRO A 9 -28.57 1.37 14.17
N ARG A 10 -29.08 2.59 14.03
CA ARG A 10 -28.23 3.77 13.86
C ARG A 10 -27.50 4.01 15.16
N PHE A 11 -26.18 3.98 15.13
CA PHE A 11 -25.32 4.23 16.28
C PHE A 11 -24.77 5.65 16.17
N PRO A 12 -25.42 6.66 16.75
CA PRO A 12 -24.87 8.01 16.75
C PRO A 12 -23.52 8.01 17.48
N VAL A 13 -22.56 8.82 17.03
CA VAL A 13 -21.20 8.94 17.60
C VAL A 13 -21.22 9.17 19.13
N ALA A 14 -22.27 9.81 19.66
CA ALA A 14 -22.49 9.98 21.10
C ALA A 14 -22.68 8.64 21.88
N ALA A 15 -22.99 7.55 21.20
CA ALA A 15 -23.14 6.20 21.75
C ALA A 15 -21.78 5.53 22.09
N LEU A 16 -20.68 6.03 21.55
CA LEU A 16 -19.33 5.51 21.85
C LEU A 16 -18.83 5.92 23.24
N ASN A 17 -19.52 6.83 23.95
CA ASN A 17 -19.19 7.20 25.33
C ASN A 17 -20.09 6.50 26.36
N ASP A 18 -21.05 5.69 25.92
CA ASP A 18 -21.94 4.90 26.78
C ASP A 18 -21.51 3.42 26.74
N PRO A 19 -20.97 2.87 27.85
CA PRO A 19 -20.52 1.48 27.92
C PRO A 19 -21.58 0.45 27.51
N THR A 20 -22.86 0.75 27.73
CA THR A 20 -23.98 -0.14 27.40
C THR A 20 -24.18 -0.23 25.90
N LYS A 21 -24.12 0.91 25.20
CA LYS A 21 -24.26 0.96 23.74
C LYS A 21 -23.03 0.43 23.02
N GLN A 22 -21.84 0.62 23.58
CA GLN A 22 -20.64 -0.06 23.09
C GLN A 22 -20.83 -1.58 23.14
N ALA A 23 -21.30 -2.13 24.28
CA ALA A 23 -21.53 -3.56 24.42
C ALA A 23 -22.57 -4.09 23.40
N GLU A 24 -23.63 -3.32 23.11
CA GLU A 24 -24.61 -3.66 22.09
C GLU A 24 -24.02 -3.68 20.67
N ILE A 25 -23.21 -2.69 20.31
CA ILE A 25 -22.50 -2.62 19.03
C ILE A 25 -21.57 -3.82 18.86
N TYR A 26 -20.77 -4.13 19.88
CA TYR A 26 -19.90 -5.30 19.87
C TYR A 26 -20.69 -6.60 19.70
N ARG A 27 -21.82 -6.76 20.41
CA ARG A 27 -22.68 -7.95 20.24
C ARG A 27 -23.25 -8.07 18.84
N TYR A 28 -23.66 -6.95 18.24
CA TYR A 28 -24.17 -6.91 16.89
C TYR A 28 -23.09 -7.29 15.87
N LEU A 29 -21.88 -6.73 15.99
CA LEU A 29 -20.74 -7.06 15.14
C LEU A 29 -20.40 -8.55 15.22
N GLU A 30 -20.30 -9.10 16.44
CA GLU A 30 -20.01 -10.53 16.65
C GLU A 30 -21.10 -11.44 16.09
N THR A 31 -22.37 -10.99 16.12
CA THR A 31 -23.47 -11.71 15.48
C THR A 31 -23.34 -11.71 13.96
N LEU A 32 -22.96 -10.57 13.37
CA LEU A 32 -22.72 -10.46 11.93
C LEU A 32 -21.52 -11.30 11.47
N LYS A 33 -20.41 -11.31 12.22
CA LYS A 33 -19.24 -12.14 11.89
C LYS A 33 -19.60 -13.64 11.86
N LYS A 34 -20.41 -14.09 12.81
CA LYS A 34 -20.87 -15.49 12.89
C LYS A 34 -21.92 -15.86 11.84
N ASP A 35 -22.59 -14.89 11.23
CA ASP A 35 -23.55 -15.12 10.15
C ASP A 35 -22.81 -15.46 8.85
N ASP A 36 -23.22 -16.53 8.17
CA ASP A 36 -22.70 -16.94 6.86
C ASP A 36 -22.89 -15.88 5.78
N SER A 37 -23.94 -15.08 5.88
CA SER A 37 -24.22 -13.97 4.98
C SER A 37 -23.91 -12.60 5.59
N GLY A 38 -23.28 -12.54 6.77
CA GLY A 38 -23.00 -11.29 7.47
C GLY A 38 -22.17 -10.31 6.64
N TRP A 39 -21.10 -10.81 6.01
CA TRP A 39 -20.25 -10.00 5.12
C TRP A 39 -21.01 -9.45 3.90
N LYS A 40 -21.95 -10.24 3.32
CA LYS A 40 -22.80 -9.77 2.21
C LYS A 40 -23.72 -8.64 2.66
N LYS A 41 -24.31 -8.77 3.85
CA LYS A 41 -25.13 -7.72 4.46
C LYS A 41 -24.31 -6.45 4.74
N SER A 42 -23.06 -6.62 5.17
CA SER A 42 -22.12 -5.50 5.37
C SER A 42 -21.77 -4.79 4.06
N ILE A 43 -21.52 -5.53 2.98
CA ILE A 43 -21.33 -4.93 1.64
C ILE A 43 -22.59 -4.19 1.19
N ASP A 44 -23.76 -4.83 1.31
CA ASP A 44 -25.03 -4.22 0.91
C ASP A 44 -25.29 -2.91 1.68
N ALA A 45 -25.00 -2.89 2.99
CA ALA A 45 -25.06 -1.68 3.80
C ALA A 45 -24.12 -0.59 3.27
N ILE A 46 -22.86 -0.90 2.96
CA ILE A 46 -21.89 0.08 2.44
C ILE A 46 -22.31 0.65 1.09
N ILE A 47 -22.91 -0.18 0.22
CA ILE A 47 -23.33 0.22 -1.13
C ILE A 47 -24.60 1.06 -1.07
N ASN A 48 -25.63 0.59 -0.35
CA ASN A 48 -26.98 1.14 -0.42
C ASN A 48 -27.28 2.17 0.67
N ASN A 49 -26.54 2.19 1.79
CA ASN A 49 -26.78 3.12 2.87
C ASN A 49 -25.76 4.28 2.85
N ASN A 50 -26.13 5.36 2.16
CA ASN A 50 -25.32 6.58 2.09
C ASN A 50 -25.24 7.37 3.41
N ALA A 51 -25.96 6.95 4.47
CA ALA A 51 -26.01 7.65 5.75
C ALA A 51 -25.16 6.98 6.86
N LEU A 52 -24.32 6.00 6.52
CA LEU A 52 -23.41 5.38 7.49
C LEU A 52 -22.39 6.41 8.02
N SER A 53 -22.22 6.46 9.34
CA SER A 53 -21.10 7.19 9.91
C SER A 53 -19.76 6.51 9.54
N PRO A 54 -18.63 7.22 9.61
CA PRO A 54 -17.32 6.62 9.38
C PRO A 54 -17.04 5.40 10.29
N GLU A 55 -17.51 5.43 11.54
CA GLU A 55 -17.35 4.35 12.50
C GLU A 55 -18.22 3.15 12.13
N GLU A 56 -19.50 3.37 11.78
CA GLU A 56 -20.39 2.30 11.31
C GLU A 56 -19.84 1.63 10.04
N HIS A 57 -19.31 2.42 9.11
CA HIS A 57 -18.63 1.90 7.92
C HIS A 57 -17.44 1.02 8.32
N PHE A 58 -16.59 1.47 9.24
CA PHE A 58 -15.45 0.69 9.70
C PHE A 58 -15.86 -0.66 10.32
N LEU A 59 -16.93 -0.68 11.12
CA LEU A 59 -17.48 -1.92 11.68
C LEU A 59 -17.93 -2.88 10.58
N MET A 60 -18.57 -2.38 9.52
CA MET A 60 -18.95 -3.21 8.37
C MET A 60 -17.72 -3.78 7.65
N LEU A 61 -16.66 -2.99 7.52
CA LEU A 61 -15.38 -3.47 6.97
C LEU A 61 -14.74 -4.55 7.84
N GLN A 62 -14.85 -4.48 9.17
CA GLN A 62 -14.34 -5.52 10.07
C GLN A 62 -15.05 -6.88 9.88
N VAL A 63 -16.34 -6.89 9.52
CA VAL A 63 -17.06 -8.14 9.20
C VAL A 63 -16.55 -8.74 7.89
N ILE A 64 -16.25 -7.89 6.90
CA ILE A 64 -15.69 -8.32 5.61
C ILE A 64 -14.28 -8.86 5.79
N GLU A 65 -13.45 -8.20 6.58
CA GLU A 65 -12.10 -8.67 6.93
C GLU A 65 -12.15 -10.04 7.62
N ASP A 66 -13.01 -10.22 8.63
CA ASP A 66 -13.18 -11.49 9.33
C ASP A 66 -13.52 -12.63 8.36
N PHE A 67 -14.42 -12.36 7.42
CA PHE A 67 -14.73 -13.31 6.35
C PHE A 67 -13.51 -13.62 5.45
N LEU A 68 -12.75 -12.61 5.03
CA LEU A 68 -11.53 -12.77 4.23
C LEU A 68 -10.49 -13.64 4.93
N GLN A 69 -10.31 -13.47 6.23
CA GLN A 69 -9.35 -14.23 7.02
C GLN A 69 -9.82 -15.66 7.33
N ALA A 70 -11.07 -15.83 7.73
CA ALA A 70 -11.55 -17.10 8.27
C ALA A 70 -12.14 -18.05 7.22
N ARG A 71 -12.86 -17.54 6.22
CA ARG A 71 -13.76 -18.36 5.37
C ARG A 71 -13.54 -18.20 3.86
N TYR A 72 -12.91 -17.12 3.42
CA TYR A 72 -12.82 -16.79 1.99
C TYR A 72 -12.05 -17.80 1.13
N HIS A 73 -11.09 -18.50 1.70
CA HIS A 73 -10.33 -19.54 0.99
C HIS A 73 -11.23 -20.68 0.47
N HIS A 74 -12.32 -20.97 1.19
CA HIS A 74 -13.35 -21.96 0.82
C HIS A 74 -14.60 -21.35 0.18
N ALA A 75 -14.63 -20.03 -0.04
CA ALA A 75 -15.79 -19.36 -0.61
C ALA A 75 -16.10 -19.83 -2.04
N LEU A 76 -17.39 -19.90 -2.36
CA LEU A 76 -17.88 -20.28 -3.68
C LEU A 76 -17.45 -19.24 -4.74
N PRO A 77 -17.30 -19.63 -6.02
CA PRO A 77 -16.96 -18.68 -7.09
C PRO A 77 -17.89 -17.46 -7.16
N ALA A 78 -19.19 -17.65 -6.90
CA ALA A 78 -20.16 -16.56 -6.84
C ALA A 78 -19.87 -15.56 -5.72
N ASP A 79 -19.43 -16.03 -4.55
CA ASP A 79 -19.08 -15.17 -3.41
C ASP A 79 -17.82 -14.36 -3.69
N LYS A 80 -16.84 -14.98 -4.36
CA LYS A 80 -15.64 -14.28 -4.84
C LYS A 80 -15.99 -13.19 -5.84
N GLN A 81 -16.92 -13.48 -6.76
CA GLN A 81 -17.38 -12.48 -7.71
C GLN A 81 -18.02 -11.27 -7.03
N ILE A 82 -18.83 -11.47 -5.98
CA ILE A 82 -19.40 -10.37 -5.18
C ILE A 82 -18.30 -9.49 -4.59
N MET A 83 -17.21 -10.08 -4.08
CA MET A 83 -16.07 -9.31 -3.57
C MET A 83 -15.38 -8.49 -4.66
N ARG A 84 -15.21 -9.05 -5.86
CA ARG A 84 -14.64 -8.31 -7.00
C ARG A 84 -15.51 -7.14 -7.41
N ASP A 85 -16.81 -7.38 -7.54
CA ASP A 85 -17.78 -6.36 -7.90
C ASP A 85 -17.81 -5.24 -6.85
N PHE A 86 -17.69 -5.59 -5.57
CA PHE A 86 -17.56 -4.63 -4.48
C PHE A 86 -16.30 -3.75 -4.60
N PHE A 87 -15.15 -4.33 -4.95
CA PHE A 87 -13.92 -3.55 -5.14
C PHE A 87 -14.01 -2.61 -6.33
N ILE A 88 -14.55 -3.07 -7.46
CA ILE A 88 -14.79 -2.23 -8.65
C ILE A 88 -15.75 -1.08 -8.31
N TYR A 89 -16.84 -1.38 -7.58
CA TYR A 89 -17.75 -0.36 -7.09
C TYR A 89 -17.05 0.64 -6.18
N TYR A 90 -16.23 0.16 -5.23
CA TYR A 90 -15.54 1.01 -4.28
C TYR A 90 -14.58 1.99 -4.98
N ILE A 91 -13.76 1.53 -5.92
CA ILE A 91 -12.86 2.41 -6.69
C ILE A 91 -13.64 3.52 -7.40
N LYS A 92 -14.74 3.17 -8.09
CA LYS A 92 -15.59 4.14 -8.78
C LYS A 92 -16.22 5.13 -7.82
N LYS A 93 -16.72 4.65 -6.67
CA LYS A 93 -17.30 5.51 -5.63
C LYS A 93 -16.24 6.44 -5.03
N PHE A 94 -15.06 5.91 -4.71
CA PHE A 94 -13.96 6.64 -4.09
C PHE A 94 -13.49 7.81 -4.95
N GLN A 95 -13.36 7.59 -6.26
CA GLN A 95 -13.05 8.65 -7.23
C GLN A 95 -14.10 9.77 -7.24
N GLY A 96 -15.38 9.40 -7.14
CA GLY A 96 -16.51 10.34 -7.18
C GLY A 96 -16.86 11.00 -5.85
N LEU A 97 -16.17 10.68 -4.75
CA LEU A 97 -16.45 11.31 -3.45
C LEU A 97 -16.13 12.80 -3.50
N PRO A 98 -16.95 13.68 -2.91
CA PRO A 98 -16.66 15.11 -2.86
C PRO A 98 -15.43 15.40 -1.98
N GLU A 99 -15.35 14.74 -0.83
CA GLU A 99 -14.27 14.89 0.15
C GLU A 99 -13.44 13.62 0.27
N ASP A 100 -12.25 13.72 0.88
CA ASP A 100 -11.42 12.56 1.15
C ASP A 100 -11.97 11.82 2.38
N PRO A 101 -12.16 10.50 2.32
CA PRO A 101 -12.59 9.75 3.49
C PRO A 101 -11.50 9.75 4.57
N PRO A 102 -11.88 9.61 5.85
CA PRO A 102 -10.93 9.49 6.94
C PRO A 102 -9.84 8.44 6.68
N ILE A 103 -8.60 8.75 7.04
CA ILE A 103 -7.42 7.90 6.76
C ILE A 103 -7.61 6.48 7.29
N PHE A 104 -8.22 6.30 8.46
CA PHE A 104 -8.44 4.97 9.04
C PHE A 104 -9.36 4.09 8.19
N LEU A 105 -10.36 4.67 7.50
CA LEU A 105 -11.22 3.93 6.58
C LEU A 105 -10.48 3.54 5.30
N THR A 106 -9.71 4.47 4.74
CA THR A 106 -8.87 4.23 3.57
C THR A 106 -7.88 3.10 3.85
N ASN A 107 -7.16 3.16 4.99
CA ASN A 107 -6.23 2.12 5.39
C ASN A 107 -6.95 0.78 5.59
N LYS A 108 -8.15 0.78 6.18
CA LYS A 108 -8.93 -0.44 6.38
C LYS A 108 -9.34 -1.09 5.06
N MET A 109 -9.78 -0.28 4.10
CA MET A 109 -10.12 -0.80 2.78
C MET A 109 -8.89 -1.29 2.03
N ALA A 110 -7.76 -0.58 2.12
CA ALA A 110 -6.51 -1.04 1.51
C ALA A 110 -6.07 -2.41 2.04
N GLN A 111 -6.20 -2.64 3.35
CA GLN A 111 -5.96 -3.93 3.99
C GLN A 111 -6.90 -5.03 3.44
N ILE A 112 -8.19 -4.72 3.27
CA ILE A 112 -9.18 -5.66 2.69
C ILE A 112 -8.81 -6.03 1.25
N PHE A 113 -8.37 -5.06 0.44
CA PHE A 113 -7.86 -5.32 -0.91
C PHE A 113 -6.62 -6.23 -0.88
N ALA A 114 -5.68 -5.98 0.03
CA ALA A 114 -4.48 -6.79 0.18
C ALA A 114 -4.77 -8.24 0.61
N LEU A 115 -5.70 -8.45 1.56
CA LEU A 115 -6.12 -9.79 1.98
C LEU A 115 -6.75 -10.59 0.84
N ALA A 116 -7.65 -9.96 0.07
CA ALA A 116 -8.25 -10.60 -1.09
C ALA A 116 -7.22 -10.87 -2.21
N PHE A 117 -6.29 -9.93 -2.44
CA PHE A 117 -5.17 -10.12 -3.36
C PHE A 117 -4.34 -11.35 -2.95
N ALA A 118 -3.91 -11.44 -1.69
CA ALA A 118 -3.12 -12.57 -1.21
C ALA A 118 -3.85 -13.92 -1.27
N ALA A 119 -5.19 -13.91 -1.22
CA ALA A 119 -6.00 -15.12 -1.31
C ALA A 119 -6.29 -15.61 -2.74
N ASP A 120 -6.35 -14.71 -3.71
CA ASP A 120 -6.78 -15.02 -5.08
C ASP A 120 -5.69 -14.83 -6.15
N PHE A 121 -4.70 -13.97 -5.94
CA PHE A 121 -3.58 -13.80 -6.87
C PHE A 121 -2.51 -14.89 -6.62
N PRO A 122 -1.89 -15.46 -7.66
CA PRO A 122 -2.15 -15.24 -9.09
C PRO A 122 -3.25 -16.14 -9.68
N ASP A 123 -3.56 -17.28 -9.05
CA ASP A 123 -4.27 -18.38 -9.72
C ASP A 123 -5.73 -18.05 -10.09
N LYS A 124 -6.42 -17.29 -9.24
CA LYS A 124 -7.86 -17.03 -9.37
C LYS A 124 -8.12 -15.64 -9.95
N TRP A 125 -7.21 -14.69 -9.74
CA TRP A 125 -7.36 -13.30 -10.20
C TRP A 125 -6.04 -12.67 -10.64
N ASN A 126 -5.44 -13.20 -11.71
CA ASN A 126 -4.20 -12.67 -12.27
C ASN A 126 -4.30 -11.23 -12.81
N THR A 127 -5.50 -10.76 -13.18
CA THR A 127 -5.77 -9.41 -13.68
C THR A 127 -6.09 -8.37 -12.59
N PHE A 128 -5.86 -8.67 -11.31
CA PHE A 128 -6.24 -7.82 -10.17
C PHE A 128 -5.92 -6.32 -10.37
N PHE A 129 -4.66 -5.98 -10.68
CA PHE A 129 -4.26 -4.58 -10.88
C PHE A 129 -4.83 -3.97 -12.16
N GLN A 130 -4.97 -4.78 -13.22
CA GLN A 130 -5.54 -4.34 -14.48
C GLN A 130 -7.01 -3.94 -14.33
N ASP A 131 -7.79 -4.77 -13.64
CA ASP A 131 -9.23 -4.59 -13.46
C ASP A 131 -9.56 -3.42 -12.53
N LEU A 132 -8.69 -3.13 -11.56
CA LEU A 132 -8.94 -2.15 -10.49
C LEU A 132 -8.26 -0.80 -10.73
N PHE A 133 -7.04 -0.78 -11.26
CA PHE A 133 -6.19 0.42 -11.20
C PHE A 133 -5.62 0.86 -12.55
N PHE A 134 -5.05 -0.05 -13.35
CA PHE A 134 -4.26 0.35 -14.51
C PHE A 134 -5.07 1.06 -15.61
N SER A 135 -6.39 0.84 -15.67
CA SER A 135 -7.25 1.59 -16.61
C SER A 135 -7.44 3.07 -16.24
N GLN A 136 -7.03 3.51 -15.04
CA GLN A 136 -7.27 4.87 -14.53
C GLN A 136 -6.17 5.87 -14.91
N ASN A 137 -5.06 5.42 -15.52
CA ASN A 137 -3.89 6.23 -15.92
C ASN A 137 -3.26 7.09 -14.80
N PHE A 138 -3.68 6.91 -13.55
CA PHE A 138 -3.13 7.54 -12.35
C PHE A 138 -2.95 9.07 -12.39
N VAL A 139 -3.84 9.77 -13.09
CA VAL A 139 -3.87 11.25 -13.11
C VAL A 139 -4.70 11.80 -11.93
N ASP A 140 -5.68 11.03 -11.47
CA ASP A 140 -6.50 11.41 -10.33
C ASP A 140 -5.75 11.17 -9.00
N ARG A 141 -5.60 12.24 -8.20
CA ARG A 141 -4.90 12.20 -6.91
C ARG A 141 -5.50 11.17 -5.94
N LYS A 142 -6.83 11.06 -5.86
CA LYS A 142 -7.51 10.14 -4.93
C LYS A 142 -7.22 8.69 -5.32
N ILE A 143 -7.33 8.38 -6.61
CA ILE A 143 -7.00 7.05 -7.12
C ILE A 143 -5.53 6.72 -6.90
N ALA A 144 -4.61 7.64 -7.21
CA ALA A 144 -3.18 7.44 -6.97
C ALA A 144 -2.88 7.19 -5.48
N PHE A 145 -3.46 8.00 -4.59
CA PHE A 145 -3.34 7.83 -3.14
C PHE A 145 -3.83 6.46 -2.67
N PHE A 146 -5.04 6.07 -3.06
CA PHE A 146 -5.62 4.79 -2.62
C PHE A 146 -4.87 3.59 -3.20
N TYR A 147 -4.45 3.66 -4.47
CA TYR A 147 -3.62 2.64 -5.10
C TYR A 147 -2.30 2.42 -4.35
N LEU A 148 -1.59 3.49 -4.00
CA LEU A 148 -0.34 3.38 -3.24
C LEU A 148 -0.58 2.81 -1.83
N LYS A 149 -1.69 3.16 -1.18
CA LYS A 149 -2.09 2.52 0.09
C LYS A 149 -2.34 1.02 -0.08
N VAL A 150 -2.93 0.58 -1.19
CA VAL A 150 -3.09 -0.84 -1.49
C VAL A 150 -1.73 -1.53 -1.72
N LEU A 151 -0.79 -0.89 -2.44
CA LEU A 151 0.56 -1.45 -2.62
C LEU A 151 1.29 -1.65 -1.28
N LEU A 152 1.23 -0.67 -0.37
CA LEU A 152 1.86 -0.79 0.95
C LEU A 152 1.13 -1.83 1.83
N ALA A 153 -0.18 -1.97 1.71
CA ALA A 153 -0.91 -3.04 2.39
C ALA A 153 -0.54 -4.44 1.86
N ILE A 154 -0.32 -4.57 0.54
CA ILE A 154 0.17 -5.81 -0.08
C ILE A 154 1.59 -6.13 0.39
N ASP A 155 2.46 -5.12 0.50
CA ASP A 155 3.81 -5.28 1.05
C ASP A 155 3.76 -5.86 2.46
N SER A 156 2.96 -5.29 3.35
CA SER A 156 2.77 -5.81 4.72
C SER A 156 2.24 -7.25 4.73
N GLU A 157 1.24 -7.58 3.89
CA GLU A 157 0.66 -8.94 3.86
C GLU A 157 1.64 -9.99 3.28
N VAL A 158 2.35 -9.65 2.21
CA VAL A 158 3.05 -10.62 1.35
C VAL A 158 4.58 -10.56 1.48
N VAL A 159 5.15 -9.38 1.66
CA VAL A 159 6.58 -9.12 1.43
C VAL A 159 7.34 -8.92 2.74
N ASP A 160 6.82 -8.06 3.62
CA ASP A 160 7.47 -7.56 4.84
C ASP A 160 8.06 -8.70 5.65
N ARG A 161 9.39 -8.75 5.82
CA ARG A 161 10.08 -9.89 6.44
C ARG A 161 10.02 -9.90 7.96
N ASP A 162 9.68 -8.78 8.58
CA ASP A 162 9.65 -8.64 10.03
C ASP A 162 8.40 -9.29 10.64
N ILE A 163 7.37 -9.49 9.82
CA ILE A 163 6.16 -10.20 10.21
C ILE A 163 6.42 -11.71 10.21
N GLN A 164 6.30 -12.31 11.39
CA GLN A 164 6.39 -13.76 11.56
C GLN A 164 5.24 -14.45 10.84
N ARG A 165 5.57 -15.29 9.86
CA ARG A 165 4.61 -16.07 9.07
C ARG A 165 4.78 -17.57 9.27
N THR A 166 3.69 -18.30 9.12
CA THR A 166 3.67 -19.76 9.06
C THR A 166 4.40 -20.25 7.81
N LYS A 167 4.71 -21.55 7.75
CA LYS A 167 5.34 -22.15 6.58
C LYS A 167 4.47 -22.00 5.32
N ASN A 168 3.17 -22.27 5.45
CA ASN A 168 2.23 -22.18 4.33
C ASN A 168 2.10 -20.75 3.79
N GLU A 169 2.07 -19.74 4.67
CA GLU A 169 2.06 -18.33 4.25
C GLU A 169 3.35 -17.93 3.53
N ARG A 170 4.52 -18.40 4.01
CA ARG A 170 5.78 -18.14 3.30
C ARG A 170 5.79 -18.72 1.89
N GLU A 171 5.34 -19.96 1.72
CA GLU A 171 5.26 -20.62 0.41
C GLU A 171 4.30 -19.89 -0.53
N ARG A 172 3.11 -19.51 -0.02
CA ARG A 172 2.15 -18.66 -0.73
C ARG A 172 2.79 -17.34 -1.16
N ASN A 173 3.48 -16.67 -0.26
CA ASN A 173 4.07 -15.35 -0.51
C ASN A 173 5.23 -15.39 -1.51
N VAL A 174 6.03 -16.47 -1.52
CA VAL A 174 7.02 -16.71 -2.58
C VAL A 174 6.33 -16.80 -3.94
N LYS A 175 5.28 -17.63 -4.05
CA LYS A 175 4.50 -17.77 -5.28
C LYS A 175 3.90 -16.45 -5.75
N ILE A 176 3.35 -15.65 -4.83
CA ILE A 176 2.78 -14.33 -5.17
C ILE A 176 3.86 -13.40 -5.71
N LYS A 177 5.01 -13.28 -5.04
CA LYS A 177 6.09 -12.38 -5.49
C LYS A 177 6.64 -12.78 -6.86
N ASP A 178 6.85 -14.07 -7.09
CA ASP A 178 7.33 -14.56 -8.39
C ASP A 178 6.32 -14.23 -9.49
N ALA A 179 5.02 -14.46 -9.25
CA ALA A 179 3.99 -14.09 -10.20
C ALA A 179 3.82 -12.57 -10.37
N MET A 180 4.04 -11.77 -9.33
CA MET A 180 4.04 -10.30 -9.46
C MET A 180 5.15 -9.82 -10.38
N ARG A 181 6.36 -10.39 -10.27
CA ARG A 181 7.47 -10.05 -11.18
C ARG A 181 7.13 -10.33 -12.65
N GLU A 182 6.46 -11.46 -12.90
CA GLU A 182 6.10 -11.86 -14.26
C GLU A 182 4.90 -11.06 -14.82
N ILE A 183 3.93 -10.72 -13.99
CA ILE A 183 2.62 -10.23 -14.47
C ILE A 183 2.48 -8.72 -14.38
N CYS A 184 2.88 -8.09 -13.27
CA CYS A 184 2.45 -6.71 -12.98
C CYS A 184 3.56 -5.77 -12.51
N ILE A 185 4.73 -6.23 -12.06
CA ILE A 185 5.70 -5.35 -11.41
C ILE A 185 6.24 -4.26 -12.33
N THR A 186 6.39 -4.57 -13.63
CA THR A 186 6.83 -3.59 -14.62
C THR A 186 5.84 -2.42 -14.73
N GLN A 187 4.54 -2.71 -14.74
CA GLN A 187 3.49 -1.69 -14.79
C GLN A 187 3.36 -0.95 -13.46
N ILE A 188 3.55 -1.64 -12.33
CA ILE A 188 3.63 -0.99 -11.00
C ILE A 188 4.78 0.02 -10.98
N ALA A 189 5.98 -0.37 -11.43
CA ALA A 189 7.13 0.53 -11.46
C ALA A 189 6.93 1.74 -12.40
N GLN A 190 6.31 1.51 -13.56
CA GLN A 190 5.92 2.60 -14.46
C GLN A 190 4.92 3.55 -13.80
N SER A 191 3.95 3.02 -13.05
CA SER A 191 2.92 3.83 -12.37
C SER A 191 3.52 4.81 -11.36
N TRP A 192 4.61 4.45 -10.67
CA TRP A 192 5.31 5.37 -9.77
C TRP A 192 5.82 6.62 -10.50
N THR A 193 6.41 6.44 -11.66
CA THR A 193 6.89 7.55 -12.51
C THR A 193 5.72 8.38 -13.04
N THR A 194 4.64 7.73 -13.48
CA THR A 194 3.42 8.42 -13.93
C THR A 194 2.82 9.28 -12.82
N ILE A 195 2.66 8.72 -11.62
CA ILE A 195 2.10 9.42 -10.46
C ILE A 195 2.99 10.59 -10.05
N MET A 196 4.31 10.38 -9.94
CA MET A 196 5.25 11.43 -9.54
C MET A 196 5.20 12.65 -10.47
N ASN A 197 4.94 12.44 -11.77
CA ASN A 197 4.82 13.50 -12.76
C ASN A 197 3.41 14.12 -12.86
N SER A 198 2.37 13.33 -12.57
CA SER A 198 0.98 13.76 -12.83
C SER A 198 0.28 14.34 -11.60
N VAL A 199 0.75 14.00 -10.39
CA VAL A 199 0.06 14.33 -9.14
C VAL A 199 0.98 15.15 -8.23
N ASP A 200 0.85 16.47 -8.27
CA ASP A 200 1.61 17.36 -7.39
C ASP A 200 0.97 17.43 -5.98
N ASN A 201 1.29 16.44 -5.15
CA ASN A 201 0.84 16.36 -3.76
C ASN A 201 1.87 15.63 -2.91
N ASP A 202 2.45 16.31 -1.92
CA ASP A 202 3.55 15.78 -1.09
C ASP A 202 3.24 14.43 -0.46
N THR A 203 2.02 14.24 0.06
CA THR A 203 1.63 12.94 0.65
C THR A 203 1.64 11.81 -0.38
N VAL A 204 1.13 12.04 -1.59
CA VAL A 204 1.18 11.05 -2.67
C VAL A 204 2.61 10.80 -3.11
N GLN A 205 3.44 11.83 -3.20
CA GLN A 205 4.85 11.72 -3.58
C GLN A 205 5.62 10.89 -2.53
N CYS A 206 5.41 11.12 -1.24
CA CYS A 206 5.98 10.29 -0.16
C CYS A 206 5.53 8.83 -0.29
N LEU A 207 4.23 8.57 -0.54
CA LEU A 207 3.73 7.20 -0.72
C LEU A 207 4.35 6.47 -1.92
N VAL A 208 4.70 7.17 -2.99
CA VAL A 208 5.46 6.58 -4.10
C VAL A 208 6.84 6.16 -3.64
N LEU A 209 7.55 7.03 -2.93
CA LEU A 209 8.90 6.78 -2.44
C LEU A 209 8.94 5.65 -1.40
N GLU A 210 7.95 5.62 -0.49
CA GLU A 210 7.74 4.51 0.46
C GLU A 210 7.47 3.20 -0.30
N SER A 211 6.65 3.22 -1.35
CA SER A 211 6.41 2.03 -2.18
C SER A 211 7.69 1.55 -2.87
N ILE A 212 8.52 2.46 -3.39
CA ILE A 212 9.83 2.11 -3.96
C ILE A 212 10.73 1.47 -2.88
N ALA A 213 10.79 2.08 -1.69
CA ALA A 213 11.61 1.58 -0.58
C ALA A 213 11.19 0.16 -0.14
N SER A 214 9.90 -0.12 -0.07
CA SER A 214 9.36 -1.45 0.28
C SER A 214 9.64 -2.50 -0.80
N TYR A 215 9.54 -2.13 -2.08
CA TYR A 215 9.58 -3.10 -3.17
C TYR A 215 11.00 -3.37 -3.68
N VAL A 216 11.93 -2.42 -3.54
CA VAL A 216 13.26 -2.48 -4.17
C VAL A 216 14.05 -3.74 -3.83
N ASP A 217 13.95 -4.28 -2.60
CA ASP A 217 14.76 -5.44 -2.20
C ASP A 217 14.47 -6.69 -3.05
N TRP A 218 13.22 -6.85 -3.51
CA TRP A 218 12.79 -8.07 -4.19
C TRP A 218 12.43 -7.89 -5.66
N ILE A 219 12.48 -6.70 -6.25
CA ILE A 219 12.21 -6.53 -7.69
C ILE A 219 13.50 -6.41 -8.51
N GLU A 220 13.40 -6.41 -9.83
CA GLU A 220 14.52 -6.14 -10.74
C GLU A 220 15.06 -4.71 -10.50
N VAL A 221 16.37 -4.59 -10.28
CA VAL A 221 17.00 -3.31 -9.91
C VAL A 221 16.81 -2.23 -10.99
N ASP A 222 16.82 -2.62 -12.26
CA ASP A 222 16.72 -1.70 -13.40
C ASP A 222 15.35 -0.99 -13.48
N LEU A 223 14.32 -1.53 -12.81
CA LEU A 223 13.00 -0.89 -12.72
C LEU A 223 13.03 0.40 -11.90
N VAL A 224 13.97 0.53 -10.97
CA VAL A 224 14.09 1.69 -10.06
C VAL A 224 15.41 2.42 -10.17
N ALA A 225 16.48 1.75 -10.61
CA ALA A 225 17.82 2.32 -10.78
C ALA A 225 18.11 2.73 -12.23
N ASN A 226 17.17 3.45 -12.85
CA ASN A 226 17.32 4.03 -14.18
C ASN A 226 17.28 5.56 -14.12
N ASP A 227 17.77 6.21 -15.17
CA ASP A 227 17.92 7.68 -15.22
C ASP A 227 16.60 8.42 -14.97
N THR A 228 15.47 7.89 -15.45
CA THR A 228 14.16 8.52 -15.27
C THR A 228 13.72 8.51 -13.82
N VAL A 229 13.74 7.34 -13.17
CA VAL A 229 13.33 7.21 -11.76
C VAL A 229 14.31 7.97 -10.87
N MET A 230 15.61 7.83 -11.13
CA MET A 230 16.63 8.50 -10.33
C MET A 230 16.52 10.02 -10.41
N ALA A 231 16.28 10.61 -11.59
CA ALA A 231 16.07 12.06 -11.70
C ALA A 231 14.91 12.54 -10.81
N LEU A 232 13.80 11.80 -10.77
CA LEU A 232 12.65 12.13 -9.93
C LEU A 232 12.96 11.99 -8.43
N VAL A 233 13.65 10.91 -8.04
CA VAL A 233 14.03 10.68 -6.64
C VAL A 233 15.01 11.76 -6.14
N ILE A 234 15.97 12.17 -6.98
CA ILE A 234 16.90 13.27 -6.67
C ILE A 234 16.15 14.61 -6.47
N ASP A 235 15.19 14.91 -7.35
CA ASP A 235 14.35 16.11 -7.21
C ASP A 235 13.53 16.07 -5.89
N ARG A 236 13.08 14.89 -5.44
CA ARG A 236 12.39 14.73 -4.15
C ARG A 236 13.32 14.78 -2.94
N LEU A 237 14.58 14.34 -3.06
CA LEU A 237 15.59 14.50 -2.01
C LEU A 237 15.88 15.97 -1.69
N ALA A 238 15.75 16.86 -2.67
CA ALA A 238 15.98 18.30 -2.52
C ALA A 238 14.80 19.06 -1.88
N ARG A 239 13.64 18.41 -1.65
CA ARG A 239 12.44 19.02 -1.09
C ARG A 239 12.24 18.58 0.36
N ALA A 240 12.09 19.53 1.28
CA ALA A 240 11.91 19.24 2.70
C ALA A 240 10.77 18.23 2.97
N SER A 241 9.61 18.41 2.34
CA SER A 241 8.43 17.57 2.57
C SER A 241 8.54 16.12 2.10
N THR A 242 9.48 15.82 1.20
CA THR A 242 9.66 14.46 0.64
C THR A 242 11.06 13.88 0.90
N SER A 243 11.95 14.66 1.50
CA SER A 243 13.37 14.35 1.70
C SER A 243 13.58 13.05 2.46
N GLU A 244 12.84 12.85 3.56
CA GLU A 244 12.92 11.65 4.40
C GLU A 244 12.52 10.39 3.60
N ALA A 245 11.34 10.39 2.99
CA ALA A 245 10.85 9.26 2.20
C ALA A 245 11.79 8.94 1.02
N ALA A 246 12.32 9.97 0.36
CA ALA A 246 13.28 9.80 -0.73
C ALA A 246 14.61 9.23 -0.24
N THR A 247 15.08 9.66 0.93
CA THR A 247 16.28 9.11 1.57
C THR A 247 16.12 7.63 1.86
N ASN A 248 14.98 7.23 2.43
CA ASN A 248 14.67 5.83 2.70
C ASN A 248 14.62 4.99 1.41
N ALA A 249 14.01 5.52 0.34
CA ALA A 249 13.98 4.85 -0.96
C ALA A 249 15.38 4.59 -1.54
N VAL A 250 16.27 5.60 -1.50
CA VAL A 250 17.63 5.40 -2.01
C VAL A 250 18.48 4.51 -1.10
N CYS A 251 18.33 4.63 0.22
CA CYS A 251 19.00 3.73 1.16
C CYS A 251 18.60 2.27 0.91
N GLY A 252 17.30 2.00 0.71
CA GLY A 252 16.82 0.66 0.34
C GLY A 252 17.42 0.16 -0.98
N LEU A 253 17.52 1.04 -1.99
CA LEU A 253 18.16 0.70 -3.27
C LEU A 253 19.65 0.34 -3.11
N LEU A 254 20.39 1.12 -2.33
CA LEU A 254 21.81 0.86 -2.04
C LEU A 254 22.02 -0.43 -1.25
N GLN A 255 21.10 -0.75 -0.34
CA GLN A 255 21.17 -1.93 0.52
C GLN A 255 20.77 -3.22 -0.19
N LYS A 256 20.05 -3.14 -1.32
CA LYS A 256 19.63 -4.28 -2.13
C LYS A 256 20.77 -5.28 -2.37
N GLY A 257 20.48 -6.56 -2.18
CA GLY A 257 21.41 -7.65 -2.47
C GLY A 257 21.70 -7.76 -3.97
N MET A 258 22.96 -7.54 -4.37
CA MET A 258 23.44 -7.69 -5.75
C MET A 258 24.95 -8.03 -5.79
N PRO A 259 25.47 -8.54 -6.92
CA PRO A 259 26.91 -8.79 -7.09
C PRO A 259 27.78 -7.57 -6.76
N ALA A 260 28.95 -7.82 -6.17
CA ALA A 260 29.86 -6.80 -5.64
C ALA A 260 30.23 -5.72 -6.66
N ASP A 261 30.57 -6.14 -7.88
CA ASP A 261 30.91 -5.27 -9.01
C ASP A 261 29.76 -4.32 -9.37
N LYS A 262 28.54 -4.84 -9.50
CA LYS A 262 27.34 -4.04 -9.78
C LYS A 262 27.01 -3.10 -8.63
N LYS A 263 27.15 -3.57 -7.38
CA LYS A 263 26.84 -2.78 -6.17
C LYS A 263 27.77 -1.58 -6.04
N VAL A 264 29.07 -1.78 -6.27
CA VAL A 264 30.07 -0.69 -6.29
C VAL A 264 29.77 0.29 -7.42
N GLY A 265 29.48 -0.20 -8.64
CA GLY A 265 29.13 0.66 -9.77
C GLY A 265 27.93 1.57 -9.46
N LEU A 266 26.83 1.00 -8.96
CA LEU A 266 25.64 1.76 -8.57
C LEU A 266 25.96 2.78 -7.46
N THR A 267 26.69 2.35 -6.44
CA THR A 267 27.04 3.19 -5.28
C THR A 267 27.90 4.39 -5.69
N LEU A 268 28.89 4.18 -6.56
CA LEU A 268 29.74 5.26 -7.07
C LEU A 268 28.95 6.25 -7.94
N THR A 269 28.05 5.74 -8.80
CA THR A 269 27.17 6.58 -9.61
C THR A 269 26.28 7.46 -8.72
N LEU A 270 25.60 6.88 -7.74
CA LEU A 270 24.73 7.62 -6.83
C LEU A 270 25.52 8.63 -5.98
N MET A 271 26.69 8.25 -5.47
CA MET A 271 27.57 9.16 -4.75
C MET A 271 27.96 10.38 -5.60
N ASN A 272 28.28 10.18 -6.88
CA ASN A 272 28.58 11.29 -7.80
C ASN A 272 27.37 12.19 -8.02
N VAL A 273 26.19 11.60 -8.24
CA VAL A 273 24.93 12.36 -8.40
C VAL A 273 24.62 13.17 -7.15
N PHE A 274 24.73 12.58 -5.96
CA PHE A 274 24.48 13.29 -4.71
C PHE A 274 25.44 14.45 -4.49
N ARG A 275 26.74 14.26 -4.77
CA ARG A 275 27.73 15.35 -4.69
C ARG A 275 27.45 16.46 -5.67
N ALA A 276 27.12 16.13 -6.92
CA ALA A 276 26.82 17.12 -7.95
C ALA A 276 25.60 17.99 -7.60
N ASN A 277 24.64 17.42 -6.85
CA ASN A 277 23.43 18.12 -6.40
C ASN A 277 23.57 18.72 -4.99
N GLY A 278 24.76 18.70 -4.37
CA GLY A 278 24.97 19.22 -3.01
C GLY A 278 24.27 18.44 -1.90
N LEU A 279 23.75 17.24 -2.18
CA LEU A 279 22.93 16.45 -1.26
C LEU A 279 23.73 15.77 -0.12
N LEU A 280 25.06 15.84 -0.16
CA LEU A 280 25.96 15.32 0.89
C LEU A 280 26.67 16.44 1.68
N SER A 281 26.26 17.69 1.49
CA SER A 281 26.87 18.84 2.13
C SER A 281 26.01 19.36 3.28
N ILE A 282 26.65 19.69 4.40
CA ILE A 282 26.02 20.35 5.55
C ILE A 282 26.64 21.75 5.68
N THR A 283 25.81 22.77 5.85
CA THR A 283 26.23 24.15 6.08
C THR A 283 25.71 24.64 7.44
N GLU A 284 26.13 25.83 7.87
CA GLU A 284 25.61 26.45 9.10
C GLU A 284 24.10 26.75 9.04
N SER A 285 23.51 26.75 7.85
CA SER A 285 22.07 26.95 7.62
C SER A 285 21.29 25.65 7.48
N SER A 286 21.94 24.48 7.56
CA SER A 286 21.26 23.19 7.47
C SER A 286 20.39 22.95 8.69
N ASP A 287 19.17 22.48 8.46
CA ASP A 287 18.24 22.08 9.51
C ASP A 287 18.45 20.62 9.94
N GLU A 288 17.61 20.15 10.86
CA GLU A 288 17.66 18.77 11.38
C GLU A 288 17.38 17.73 10.29
N ASP A 289 16.50 18.04 9.34
CA ASP A 289 16.12 17.14 8.24
C ASP A 289 17.28 16.98 7.25
N ASP A 290 17.98 18.08 6.94
CA ASP A 290 19.19 18.07 6.12
C ASP A 290 20.30 17.22 6.76
N ILE A 291 20.55 17.41 8.06
CA ILE A 291 21.57 16.65 8.80
C ILE A 291 21.22 15.17 8.82
N THR A 292 19.95 14.84 9.07
CA THR A 292 19.45 13.45 9.12
C THR A 292 19.54 12.78 7.75
N ARG A 293 19.18 13.47 6.67
CA ARG A 293 19.35 12.99 5.29
C ARG A 293 20.82 12.70 5.01
N VAL A 294 21.71 13.67 5.21
CA VAL A 294 23.15 13.52 4.89
C VAL A 294 23.75 12.39 5.72
N GLY A 295 23.46 12.34 7.02
CA GLY A 295 23.93 11.28 7.91
C GLY A 295 23.49 9.89 7.45
N SER A 296 22.22 9.73 7.08
CA SER A 296 21.66 8.46 6.61
C SER A 296 22.28 8.01 5.28
N LEU A 297 22.43 8.93 4.33
CA LEU A 297 23.05 8.64 3.03
C LEU A 297 24.52 8.25 3.19
N VAL A 298 25.32 9.04 3.93
CA VAL A 298 26.75 8.79 4.14
C VAL A 298 26.97 7.47 4.88
N ASN A 299 26.20 7.22 5.94
CA ASN A 299 26.27 5.95 6.68
C ASN A 299 25.97 4.76 5.76
N THR A 300 24.90 4.83 4.98
CA THR A 300 24.50 3.74 4.08
C THR A 300 25.53 3.50 2.99
N LEU A 301 26.05 4.54 2.35
CA LEU A 301 27.14 4.44 1.37
C LEU A 301 28.38 3.76 1.98
N GLY A 302 28.79 4.19 3.18
CA GLY A 302 29.92 3.62 3.89
C GLY A 302 29.74 2.13 4.21
N LEU A 303 28.61 1.77 4.81
CA LEU A 303 28.29 0.37 5.14
C LEU A 303 28.24 -0.53 3.90
N VAL A 304 27.67 -0.04 2.80
CA VAL A 304 27.62 -0.80 1.54
C VAL A 304 29.02 -1.04 0.97
N LEU A 305 29.89 -0.04 0.96
CA LEU A 305 31.26 -0.19 0.46
C LEU A 305 32.10 -1.12 1.35
N LEU A 306 31.91 -1.06 2.68
CA LEU A 306 32.55 -1.97 3.63
C LEU A 306 32.07 -3.42 3.44
N ASP A 307 30.76 -3.64 3.30
CA ASP A 307 30.17 -4.96 3.05
C ASP A 307 30.70 -5.58 1.76
N VAL A 308 30.88 -4.78 0.71
CA VAL A 308 31.46 -5.27 -0.54
C VAL A 308 32.95 -5.60 -0.40
N TYR A 309 33.73 -4.77 0.30
CA TYR A 309 35.16 -5.01 0.50
C TYR A 309 35.44 -6.30 1.32
N GLN A 310 34.54 -6.67 2.22
CA GLN A 310 34.67 -7.86 3.07
C GLN A 310 34.32 -9.17 2.36
N LYS A 311 33.70 -9.13 1.18
CA LYS A 311 33.28 -10.30 0.39
C LYS A 311 34.29 -10.62 -0.70
#